data_AF-A0A836L9U5-F1
#
_entry.id   AF-A0A836L9U5-F1
#
_cell.length_a   1.000
_cell.length_b   1.000
_cell.length_c   1.000
_cell.angle_alpha   90.00
_cell.angle_beta   90.00
_cell.angle_gamma   90.00
#
_symmetry.space_group_name_H-M   'P 1'
#
loop_
_entity.id
_entity.type
_entity.pdbx_description
1 polymer ?
#
loop_
_entity_poly.entity_id
_entity_poly.type
_entity_poly.pdbx_seq_one_letter_code
_entity_poly.pdbx_strand_id
1 'polypeptide(L)'
;MSAANDIRGGVVGPLQSSGAAPAREFLGAVPVNVSSPPHRQTTLDCSQAVLRMPTCVTAKQTAEKMQREALEPLTFRMIQQRIRDHFVRDLDDETELQNNRYVLTATHVERYLFPLFQRADAKAVRILGEVWGHSRDPSRRLSDQIAAVLSRRQHVLLQGTELTLIELKEKVLLAARLQEPLTAGEVRQLAIQLGPNNREWVEEWLRARPAEETVDSLALFTALRDAVQQRFGAFTFSGVYYPTVLDDLIDMDERAQSTVVYPPTQCMPPQSVRARACEELFIFTIFCGVQLSLDAYFLAVALLDRFLARHNTLKEELRLYSMAALLLASKCDHSWPTLDPHFVSAKMKLAQEDVMTAEEEIVRELQFDTTVPTLHHFCEALVLHQDPPASPEQRRLLEYLIASLSIHTCYGQYRQSCLAAAALHSSRHAARLTTGEPSESVQVLLPVVYAALQKNSVERSPGNLLKQIYAQPERHAVSLIPTAVLFPSLSCRSSLSAGQ
;
A
#
# COMPACT_ATOMS: atom_id res chain seq x y z
N MET A 1 57.92 -9.15 -4.71
CA MET A 1 59.32 -9.11 -4.21
C MET A 1 59.22 -8.83 -2.71
N SER A 2 59.44 -9.87 -1.89
CA SER A 2 60.63 -10.03 -1.02
C SER A 2 60.77 -8.89 0.01
N ALA A 3 60.51 -9.01 1.31
CA ALA A 3 60.72 -10.09 2.30
C ALA A 3 62.18 -10.27 2.76
N ALA A 4 62.42 -10.08 4.06
CA ALA A 4 63.36 -10.75 5.00
C ALA A 4 63.17 -10.07 6.39
N ASN A 5 62.83 -10.73 7.51
CA ASN A 5 63.52 -11.79 8.30
C ASN A 5 64.76 -11.25 9.06
N ASP A 6 65.01 -11.55 10.35
CA ASP A 6 65.16 -12.86 11.03
C ASP A 6 64.64 -12.82 12.49
N ILE A 7 64.11 -13.85 13.18
CA ILE A 7 64.38 -15.32 13.31
C ILE A 7 65.31 -15.71 14.48
N ARG A 8 64.71 -16.45 15.45
CA ARG A 8 65.15 -17.67 16.20
C ARG A 8 64.07 -17.91 17.27
N GLY A 9 63.34 -19.02 17.38
CA GLY A 9 63.71 -20.45 17.36
C GLY A 9 63.86 -20.93 18.81
N GLY A 10 63.23 -21.98 19.34
CA GLY A 10 62.34 -23.05 18.86
C GLY A 10 62.21 -24.13 19.98
N VAL A 11 61.63 -25.30 19.68
CA VAL A 11 61.68 -26.57 20.49
C VAL A 11 60.61 -26.84 21.57
N VAL A 12 59.68 -27.77 21.22
CA VAL A 12 59.17 -28.98 21.93
C VAL A 12 58.61 -28.91 23.39
N GLY A 13 57.45 -29.55 23.62
CA GLY A 13 56.84 -29.80 24.96
C GLY A 13 57.35 -31.12 25.63
N PRO A 14 56.54 -31.92 26.36
CA PRO A 14 55.16 -31.73 26.83
C PRO A 14 54.92 -32.13 28.32
N LEU A 15 53.66 -32.08 28.75
CA LEU A 15 52.98 -32.94 29.76
C LEU A 15 53.43 -32.98 31.24
N GLN A 16 52.41 -33.23 32.07
CA GLN A 16 52.37 -33.22 33.54
C GLN A 16 52.97 -34.49 34.19
N SER A 17 53.39 -34.43 35.46
CA SER A 17 52.70 -35.10 36.60
C SER A 17 53.58 -35.29 37.85
N SER A 18 52.93 -35.67 38.97
CA SER A 18 53.50 -36.01 40.31
C SER A 18 53.98 -34.82 41.16
N GLY A 19 53.78 -34.76 42.48
CA GLY A 19 53.17 -35.73 43.41
C GLY A 19 52.67 -35.04 44.71
N ALA A 20 52.09 -35.79 45.66
CA ALA A 20 51.21 -35.24 46.71
C ALA A 20 51.77 -35.20 48.15
N ALA A 21 51.29 -34.20 48.92
CA ALA A 21 50.97 -34.23 50.38
C ALA A 21 52.12 -34.33 51.44
N PRO A 22 51.89 -34.03 52.76
CA PRO A 22 50.94 -33.10 53.44
C PRO A 22 51.53 -32.32 54.68
N ALA A 23 50.64 -31.68 55.48
CA ALA A 23 50.78 -31.13 56.87
C ALA A 23 51.39 -29.70 57.05
N ARG A 24 50.67 -28.68 57.57
CA ARG A 24 50.33 -28.32 59.00
C ARG A 24 51.58 -27.88 59.81
N GLU A 25 51.65 -26.71 60.50
CA GLU A 25 50.74 -26.18 61.55
C GLU A 25 50.78 -24.63 61.84
N PHE A 26 49.68 -24.15 62.43
CA PHE A 26 49.44 -23.06 63.42
C PHE A 26 50.32 -21.79 63.60
N LEU A 27 49.65 -20.63 63.42
CA LEU A 27 49.35 -19.59 64.43
C LEU A 27 47.94 -19.03 64.09
N GLY A 28 47.11 -18.39 64.93
CA GLY A 28 47.10 -18.04 66.37
C GLY A 28 45.67 -17.57 66.79
N ALA A 29 45.43 -17.02 68.00
CA ALA A 29 44.12 -16.51 68.48
C ALA A 29 44.14 -15.00 68.83
N VAL A 30 43.03 -14.23 68.82
CA VAL A 30 42.04 -13.92 69.90
C VAL A 30 41.25 -12.64 69.43
N PRO A 31 40.05 -12.22 69.91
CA PRO A 31 38.94 -12.87 70.63
C PRO A 31 37.59 -12.84 69.86
N VAL A 32 36.58 -13.55 70.38
CA VAL A 32 35.15 -13.33 70.04
C VAL A 32 34.55 -12.32 71.01
N ASN A 33 33.80 -11.32 70.51
CA ASN A 33 32.77 -10.69 71.33
C ASN A 33 31.54 -10.30 70.48
N VAL A 34 30.37 -10.34 71.11
CA VAL A 34 29.09 -10.56 70.43
C VAL A 34 28.29 -9.27 70.21
N SER A 35 27.86 -9.04 68.97
CA SER A 35 26.59 -8.36 68.69
C SER A 35 25.96 -8.91 67.40
N SER A 36 24.88 -9.68 67.56
CA SER A 36 24.10 -10.20 66.44
C SER A 36 23.14 -9.12 65.91
N PRO A 37 23.21 -8.71 64.63
CA PRO A 37 22.08 -8.03 64.00
C PRO A 37 20.91 -9.02 63.91
N PRO A 38 19.65 -8.53 63.90
CA PRO A 38 18.48 -9.40 64.01
C PRO A 38 18.38 -10.36 62.84
N HIS A 39 17.87 -11.57 63.09
CA HIS A 39 17.53 -12.55 62.06
C HIS A 39 16.50 -11.95 61.08
N ARG A 40 16.97 -11.36 59.99
CA ARG A 40 16.17 -11.24 58.77
C ARG A 40 16.04 -12.64 58.19
N GLN A 41 14.93 -13.30 58.51
CA GLN A 41 14.38 -14.32 57.61
C GLN A 41 14.04 -13.60 56.30
N THR A 42 14.99 -13.53 55.37
CA THR A 42 14.71 -13.22 53.97
C THR A 42 13.97 -14.41 53.38
N THR A 43 12.66 -14.47 53.63
CA THR A 43 11.74 -15.12 52.71
C THR A 43 11.91 -14.44 51.37
N LEU A 44 12.54 -15.14 50.41
CA LEU A 44 12.57 -14.71 49.02
C LEU A 44 11.13 -14.58 48.54
N ASP A 45 10.67 -13.35 48.32
CA ASP A 45 9.36 -13.11 47.75
C ASP A 45 9.38 -13.45 46.26
N CYS A 46 9.09 -14.72 45.98
CA CYS A 46 9.02 -15.24 44.62
C CYS A 46 7.80 -14.72 43.82
N SER A 47 6.92 -13.90 44.41
CA SER A 47 5.78 -13.32 43.67
C SER A 47 6.18 -12.44 42.49
N GLN A 48 7.40 -11.86 42.53
CA GLN A 48 7.98 -11.05 41.44
C GLN A 48 9.07 -11.78 40.65
N ALA A 49 9.29 -13.08 40.89
CA ALA A 49 10.29 -13.86 40.19
C ALA A 49 9.82 -14.20 38.76
N VAL A 50 10.16 -13.33 37.79
CA VAL A 50 9.93 -13.61 36.37
C VAL A 50 10.80 -14.78 35.93
N LEU A 51 10.21 -15.98 35.92
CA LEU A 51 10.82 -17.18 35.36
C LEU A 51 11.10 -16.98 33.87
N ARG A 52 12.34 -16.62 33.52
CA ARG A 52 12.79 -16.60 32.13
C ARG A 52 12.67 -18.01 31.56
N MET A 53 11.80 -18.16 30.57
CA MET A 53 11.60 -19.42 29.86
C MET A 53 12.94 -19.95 29.34
N PRO A 54 13.28 -21.24 29.56
CA PRO A 54 14.53 -21.81 29.09
C PRO A 54 14.66 -21.67 27.57
N THR A 55 15.87 -21.41 27.08
CA THR A 55 16.15 -21.16 25.66
C THR A 55 15.73 -22.30 24.74
N CYS A 56 15.75 -23.55 25.22
CA CYS A 56 15.23 -24.70 24.48
C CYS A 56 13.70 -24.70 24.37
N VAL A 57 12.98 -24.18 25.37
CA VAL A 57 11.51 -24.08 25.34
C VAL A 57 11.07 -22.92 24.46
N THR A 58 11.75 -21.77 24.52
CA THR A 58 11.47 -20.67 23.58
C THR A 58 11.81 -21.06 22.14
N ALA A 59 12.94 -21.75 21.89
CA ALA A 59 13.28 -22.27 20.57
C ALA A 59 12.29 -23.33 20.07
N LYS A 60 11.76 -24.19 20.95
CA LYS A 60 10.71 -25.16 20.60
C LYS A 60 9.39 -24.44 20.29
N GLN A 61 9.02 -23.44 21.08
CA GLN A 61 7.81 -22.64 20.84
C GLN A 61 7.91 -21.79 19.57
N THR A 62 9.07 -21.24 19.23
CA THR A 62 9.26 -20.55 17.94
C THR A 62 9.29 -21.52 16.78
N ALA A 63 9.87 -22.71 16.92
CA ALA A 63 9.78 -23.75 15.89
C ALA A 63 8.34 -24.25 15.69
N GLU A 64 7.60 -24.52 16.76
CA GLU A 64 6.17 -24.89 16.72
C GLU A 64 5.31 -23.75 16.16
N LYS A 65 5.62 -22.49 16.47
CA LYS A 65 4.95 -21.31 15.91
C LYS A 65 5.23 -21.19 14.42
N MET A 66 6.50 -21.22 13.99
CA MET A 66 6.87 -21.22 12.57
C MET A 66 6.26 -22.40 11.81
N GLN A 67 6.13 -23.57 12.44
CA GLN A 67 5.50 -24.74 11.84
C GLN A 67 3.98 -24.57 11.72
N ARG A 68 3.31 -23.91 12.68
CA ARG A 68 1.89 -23.53 12.59
C ARG A 68 1.66 -22.49 11.50
N GLU A 69 2.43 -21.40 11.49
CA GLU A 69 2.41 -20.36 10.44
C GLU A 69 2.71 -20.96 9.05
N ALA A 70 3.64 -21.92 8.96
CA ALA A 70 3.91 -22.64 7.73
C ALA A 70 2.77 -23.57 7.27
N LEU A 71 1.82 -23.91 8.14
CA LEU A 71 0.62 -24.71 7.87
C LEU A 71 -0.65 -23.86 7.68
N GLU A 72 -0.61 -22.55 7.96
CA GLU A 72 -1.77 -21.67 7.77
C GLU A 72 -2.22 -21.62 6.29
N PRO A 73 -3.54 -21.47 6.04
CA PRO A 73 -4.06 -21.35 4.70
C PRO A 73 -3.58 -20.05 4.06
N LEU A 74 -3.25 -20.12 2.77
CA LEU A 74 -2.74 -18.99 2.01
C LEU A 74 -3.89 -18.10 1.55
N THR A 75 -3.77 -16.80 1.83
CA THR A 75 -4.68 -15.81 1.26
C THR A 75 -4.44 -15.64 -0.23
N PHE A 76 -5.42 -15.08 -0.95
CA PHE A 76 -5.29 -14.83 -2.39
C PHE A 76 -4.05 -13.97 -2.72
N ARG A 77 -3.75 -12.94 -1.92
CA ARG A 77 -2.53 -12.12 -2.05
C ARG A 77 -1.26 -12.98 -1.94
N MET A 78 -1.16 -13.85 -0.94
CA MET A 78 0.03 -14.70 -0.77
C MET A 78 0.24 -15.65 -1.96
N ILE A 79 -0.84 -16.13 -2.58
CA ILE A 79 -0.78 -16.95 -3.79
C ILE A 79 -0.36 -16.09 -4.99
N GLN A 80 -1.03 -14.96 -5.22
CA GLN A 80 -0.74 -14.01 -6.31
C GLN A 80 0.72 -13.54 -6.27
N GLN A 81 1.24 -13.19 -5.08
CA GLN A 81 2.63 -12.80 -4.88
C GLN A 81 3.60 -13.96 -5.18
N ARG A 82 3.34 -15.18 -4.70
CA ARG A 82 4.18 -16.36 -5.01
C ARG A 82 4.20 -16.71 -6.50
N ILE A 83 3.09 -16.50 -7.20
CA ILE A 83 3.01 -16.66 -8.66
C ILE A 83 3.87 -15.59 -9.35
N ARG A 84 3.74 -14.32 -8.95
CA ARG A 84 4.52 -13.18 -9.46
C ARG A 84 6.03 -13.42 -9.24
N ASP A 85 6.41 -13.81 -8.03
CA ASP A 85 7.78 -14.14 -7.61
C ASP A 85 8.38 -15.36 -8.32
N HIS A 86 7.58 -16.24 -8.92
CA HIS A 86 8.09 -17.45 -9.58
C HIS A 86 8.08 -17.35 -11.11
N PHE A 87 7.12 -16.60 -11.69
CA PHE A 87 6.92 -16.52 -13.14
C PHE A 87 7.18 -15.14 -13.76
N VAL A 88 7.20 -14.06 -12.98
CA VAL A 88 7.22 -12.65 -13.46
C VAL A 88 8.30 -11.83 -12.76
N ARG A 89 9.39 -12.45 -12.31
CA ARG A 89 10.56 -11.72 -11.81
C ARG A 89 11.31 -11.05 -12.97
N ASP A 90 11.51 -9.74 -12.86
CA ASP A 90 12.48 -9.01 -13.68
C ASP A 90 13.90 -9.37 -13.17
N LEU A 91 14.49 -10.43 -13.74
CA LEU A 91 15.93 -10.77 -13.62
C LEU A 91 16.71 -10.10 -14.79
N ASP A 92 18.01 -10.39 -14.93
CA ASP A 92 18.86 -9.93 -16.06
C ASP A 92 18.50 -10.67 -17.38
N ASP A 93 17.23 -10.53 -17.75
CA ASP A 93 16.46 -11.39 -18.65
C ASP A 93 16.98 -11.41 -20.08
N GLU A 94 17.69 -10.37 -20.54
CA GLU A 94 18.39 -10.38 -21.82
C GLU A 94 19.33 -11.59 -21.94
N THR A 95 20.10 -11.87 -20.88
CA THR A 95 21.05 -12.99 -20.89
C THR A 95 20.39 -14.32 -20.53
N GLU A 96 19.27 -14.33 -19.82
CA GLU A 96 18.64 -15.56 -19.33
C GLU A 96 17.56 -16.13 -20.28
N LEU A 97 16.80 -15.26 -20.94
CA LEU A 97 15.82 -15.63 -21.98
C LEU A 97 16.54 -16.11 -23.26
N GLN A 98 17.59 -15.42 -23.70
CA GLN A 98 18.39 -15.83 -24.87
C GLN A 98 19.03 -17.22 -24.68
N ASN A 99 19.32 -17.61 -23.43
CA ASN A 99 19.90 -18.92 -23.09
C ASN A 99 18.85 -20.01 -22.80
N ASN A 100 17.54 -19.76 -23.04
CA ASN A 100 16.43 -20.70 -22.75
C ASN A 100 16.43 -21.24 -21.30
N ARG A 101 17.03 -20.53 -20.35
CA ARG A 101 17.41 -21.09 -19.04
C ARG A 101 16.23 -21.34 -18.10
N TYR A 102 15.08 -20.75 -18.43
CA TYR A 102 13.83 -20.77 -17.65
C TYR A 102 12.59 -20.87 -18.55
N VAL A 103 12.62 -21.78 -19.53
CA VAL A 103 11.41 -22.18 -20.25
C VAL A 103 10.47 -22.89 -19.27
N LEU A 104 9.23 -22.41 -19.20
CA LEU A 104 8.18 -22.97 -18.37
C LEU A 104 7.40 -24.01 -19.18
N THR A 105 7.42 -25.27 -18.76
CA THR A 105 6.50 -26.28 -19.30
C THR A 105 5.17 -26.24 -18.54
N ALA A 106 4.06 -26.61 -19.19
CA ALA A 106 2.77 -26.75 -18.52
C ALA A 106 2.86 -27.65 -17.26
N THR A 107 3.61 -28.75 -17.35
CA THR A 107 3.87 -29.66 -16.22
C THR A 107 4.62 -29.01 -15.05
N HIS A 108 5.50 -28.04 -15.32
CA HIS A 108 6.20 -27.29 -14.28
C HIS A 108 5.26 -26.28 -13.60
N VAL A 109 4.42 -25.60 -14.39
CA VAL A 109 3.40 -24.67 -13.89
C VAL A 109 2.40 -25.40 -12.99
N GLU A 110 1.82 -26.51 -13.45
CA GLU A 110 0.89 -27.33 -12.67
C GLU A 110 1.52 -27.81 -11.35
N ARG A 111 2.76 -28.32 -11.41
CA ARG A 111 3.49 -28.81 -10.23
C ARG A 111 3.78 -27.70 -9.21
N TYR A 112 3.91 -26.46 -9.64
CA TYR A 112 4.10 -25.30 -8.76
C TYR A 112 2.78 -24.77 -8.20
N LEU A 113 1.74 -24.64 -9.02
CA LEU A 113 0.45 -24.05 -8.65
C LEU A 113 -0.41 -24.99 -7.79
N PHE A 114 -0.42 -26.29 -8.08
CA PHE A 114 -1.29 -27.25 -7.40
C PHE A 114 -1.09 -27.26 -5.86
N PRO A 115 0.15 -27.31 -5.31
CA PRO A 115 0.37 -27.20 -3.87
C PRO A 115 -0.02 -25.84 -3.26
N LEU A 116 0.03 -24.75 -4.05
CA LEU A 116 -0.41 -23.43 -3.59
C LEU A 116 -1.94 -23.35 -3.50
N PHE A 117 -2.64 -23.86 -4.51
CA PHE A 117 -4.10 -23.86 -4.56
C PHE A 117 -4.71 -24.82 -3.54
N GLN A 118 -4.09 -25.97 -3.27
CA GLN A 118 -4.49 -26.88 -2.17
C GLN A 118 -4.45 -26.22 -0.78
N ARG A 119 -3.61 -25.19 -0.61
CA ARG A 119 -3.48 -24.45 0.64
C ARG A 119 -4.33 -23.18 0.68
N ALA A 120 -5.08 -22.85 -0.36
CA ALA A 120 -5.84 -21.60 -0.43
C ALA A 120 -6.94 -21.55 0.65
N ASP A 121 -7.14 -20.37 1.26
CA ASP A 121 -8.30 -20.13 2.13
C ASP A 121 -9.63 -20.15 1.33
N ALA A 122 -10.78 -20.22 2.01
CA ALA A 122 -12.08 -20.32 1.34
C ALA A 122 -12.42 -19.11 0.43
N LYS A 123 -11.92 -17.91 0.74
CA LYS A 123 -12.09 -16.70 -0.10
C LYS A 123 -11.19 -16.79 -1.33
N ALA A 124 -9.95 -17.23 -1.16
CA ALA A 124 -8.98 -17.46 -2.23
C ALA A 124 -9.43 -18.58 -3.18
N VAL A 125 -9.97 -19.70 -2.67
CA VAL A 125 -10.56 -20.77 -3.49
C VAL A 125 -11.71 -20.24 -4.34
N ARG A 126 -12.56 -19.35 -3.82
CA ARG A 126 -13.64 -18.74 -4.63
C ARG A 126 -13.11 -17.85 -5.73
N ILE A 127 -12.17 -16.95 -5.43
CA ILE A 127 -11.56 -16.03 -6.41
C ILE A 127 -10.78 -16.81 -7.48
N LEU A 128 -10.03 -17.85 -7.08
CA LEU A 128 -9.38 -18.77 -8.01
C LEU A 128 -10.41 -19.57 -8.81
N GLY A 129 -11.55 -19.96 -8.24
CA GLY A 129 -12.67 -20.55 -8.98
C GLY A 129 -13.24 -19.62 -10.05
N GLU A 130 -13.37 -18.32 -9.77
CA GLU A 130 -13.81 -17.31 -10.74
C GLU A 130 -12.78 -17.13 -11.87
N VAL A 131 -11.49 -17.02 -11.55
CA VAL A 131 -10.43 -16.68 -12.53
C VAL A 131 -9.87 -17.91 -13.24
N TRP A 132 -9.52 -18.94 -12.46
CA TRP A 132 -8.92 -20.20 -12.90
C TRP A 132 -9.96 -21.30 -13.14
N GLY A 133 -11.10 -21.31 -12.45
CA GLY A 133 -12.12 -22.37 -12.61
C GLY A 133 -12.79 -22.41 -14.00
N HIS A 134 -12.64 -21.35 -14.79
CA HIS A 134 -12.95 -21.32 -16.23
C HIS A 134 -11.92 -22.10 -17.09
N SER A 135 -10.90 -22.73 -16.49
CA SER A 135 -9.87 -23.61 -17.08
C SER A 135 -10.41 -24.80 -17.90
N ARG A 136 -11.73 -25.03 -17.91
CA ARG A 136 -12.37 -26.02 -18.80
C ARG A 136 -12.57 -25.53 -20.24
N ASP A 137 -12.23 -24.28 -20.55
CA ASP A 137 -12.10 -23.83 -21.94
C ASP A 137 -10.70 -24.15 -22.48
N PRO A 138 -10.54 -25.20 -23.32
CA PRO A 138 -9.23 -25.58 -23.86
C PRO A 138 -8.67 -24.57 -24.87
N SER A 139 -9.43 -23.53 -25.25
CA SER A 139 -8.94 -22.46 -26.13
C SER A 139 -8.11 -21.40 -25.40
N ARG A 140 -8.15 -21.35 -24.06
CA ARG A 140 -7.44 -20.33 -23.27
C ARG A 140 -6.00 -20.71 -22.98
N ARG A 141 -5.07 -19.89 -23.46
CA ARG A 141 -3.63 -19.97 -23.18
C ARG A 141 -3.31 -20.00 -21.69
N LEU A 142 -2.22 -20.68 -21.33
CA LEU A 142 -1.77 -20.76 -19.93
C LEU A 142 -1.16 -19.42 -19.47
N SER A 143 -0.55 -18.65 -20.38
CA SER A 143 -0.12 -17.26 -20.10
C SER A 143 -1.30 -16.38 -19.70
N ASP A 144 -2.41 -16.41 -20.45
CA ASP A 144 -3.61 -15.64 -20.14
C ASP A 144 -4.26 -16.05 -18.81
N GLN A 145 -4.25 -17.34 -18.47
CA GLN A 145 -4.76 -17.83 -17.17
C GLN A 145 -3.92 -17.31 -16.00
N ILE A 146 -2.58 -17.35 -16.10
CA ILE A 146 -1.67 -16.80 -15.10
C ILE A 146 -1.81 -15.27 -14.99
N ALA A 147 -1.80 -14.57 -16.13
CA ALA A 147 -1.97 -13.12 -16.19
C ALA A 147 -3.30 -12.67 -15.55
N ALA A 148 -4.39 -13.39 -15.79
CA ALA A 148 -5.70 -13.09 -15.20
C ALA A 148 -5.72 -13.24 -13.67
N VAL A 149 -4.92 -14.14 -13.08
CA VAL A 149 -4.73 -14.20 -11.61
C VAL A 149 -3.90 -13.01 -11.14
N LEU A 150 -2.82 -12.70 -11.85
CA LEU A 150 -1.87 -11.66 -11.47
C LEU A 150 -2.44 -10.24 -11.53
N SER A 151 -3.39 -9.95 -12.43
CA SER A 151 -4.06 -8.65 -12.53
C SER A 151 -5.46 -8.59 -11.87
N ARG A 152 -6.00 -9.71 -11.35
CA ARG A 152 -7.41 -9.81 -10.89
C ARG A 152 -7.88 -8.64 -10.03
N ARG A 153 -7.11 -8.26 -9.01
CA ARG A 153 -7.51 -7.23 -8.03
C ARG A 153 -7.51 -5.83 -8.67
N GLN A 154 -6.50 -5.55 -9.48
CA GLN A 154 -6.35 -4.29 -10.20
C GLN A 154 -7.43 -4.16 -11.29
N HIS A 155 -7.69 -5.22 -12.06
CA HIS A 155 -8.72 -5.25 -13.10
C HIS A 155 -10.15 -5.11 -12.54
N VAL A 156 -10.43 -5.62 -11.34
CA VAL A 156 -11.70 -5.34 -10.63
C VAL A 156 -11.78 -3.87 -10.21
N LEU A 157 -10.68 -3.29 -9.73
CA LEU A 157 -10.66 -1.90 -9.25
C LEU A 157 -10.75 -0.89 -10.40
N LEU A 158 -10.09 -1.17 -11.52
CA LEU A 158 -9.96 -0.34 -12.71
C LEU A 158 -10.85 -0.81 -13.88
N GLN A 159 -11.89 -1.60 -13.60
CA GLN A 159 -12.84 -2.00 -14.63
C GLN A 159 -13.40 -0.77 -15.35
N GLY A 160 -13.34 -0.78 -16.69
CA GLY A 160 -13.76 0.35 -17.52
C GLY A 160 -12.65 1.34 -17.89
N THR A 161 -11.40 1.17 -17.43
CA THR A 161 -10.24 1.88 -18.00
C THR A 161 -9.52 1.04 -19.07
N GLU A 162 -8.56 1.64 -19.75
CA GLU A 162 -7.60 0.97 -20.62
C GLU A 162 -6.75 -0.08 -19.87
N LEU A 163 -6.27 -1.07 -20.63
CA LEU A 163 -5.21 -1.99 -20.25
C LEU A 163 -3.89 -1.20 -20.09
N THR A 164 -3.15 -1.46 -19.02
CA THR A 164 -1.87 -0.80 -18.77
C THR A 164 -0.75 -1.38 -19.62
N LEU A 165 0.28 -0.58 -19.91
CA LEU A 165 1.48 -1.06 -20.62
C LEU A 165 2.25 -2.14 -19.81
N ILE A 166 2.13 -2.12 -18.48
CA ILE A 166 2.70 -3.13 -17.59
C ILE A 166 1.97 -4.48 -17.74
N GLU A 167 0.63 -4.49 -17.74
CA GLU A 167 -0.12 -5.74 -17.98
C GLU A 167 0.18 -6.35 -19.36
N LEU A 168 0.41 -5.51 -20.38
CA LEU A 168 0.88 -6.01 -21.67
C LEU A 168 2.31 -6.58 -21.59
N LYS A 169 3.25 -5.91 -20.89
CA LYS A 169 4.60 -6.45 -20.63
C LYS A 169 4.52 -7.84 -19.99
N GLU A 170 3.70 -7.99 -18.95
CA GLU A 170 3.54 -9.25 -18.21
C GLU A 170 2.92 -10.36 -19.07
N LYS A 171 1.91 -10.07 -19.88
CA LYS A 171 1.32 -11.03 -20.81
C LYS A 171 2.32 -11.53 -21.85
N VAL A 172 3.10 -10.62 -22.46
CA VAL A 172 4.11 -10.98 -23.47
C VAL A 172 5.26 -11.79 -22.83
N LEU A 173 5.70 -11.42 -21.62
CA LEU A 173 6.69 -12.19 -20.86
C LEU A 173 6.22 -13.63 -20.59
N LEU A 174 4.98 -13.81 -20.11
CA LEU A 174 4.42 -15.13 -19.83
C LEU A 174 4.30 -15.97 -21.10
N ALA A 175 3.84 -15.40 -22.22
CA ALA A 175 3.78 -16.10 -23.50
C ALA A 175 5.17 -16.54 -23.98
N ALA A 176 6.18 -15.66 -23.89
CA ALA A 176 7.56 -15.98 -24.24
C ALA A 176 8.15 -17.11 -23.37
N ARG A 177 7.94 -17.05 -22.04
CA ARG A 177 8.42 -18.07 -21.08
C ARG A 177 7.75 -19.44 -21.30
N LEU A 178 6.48 -19.46 -21.72
CA LEU A 178 5.70 -20.67 -21.98
C LEU A 178 5.84 -21.21 -23.42
N GLN A 179 6.59 -20.51 -24.28
CA GLN A 179 6.72 -20.81 -25.72
C GLN A 179 5.37 -20.83 -26.47
N GLU A 180 4.41 -20.01 -26.04
CA GLU A 180 3.12 -19.87 -26.71
C GLU A 180 3.26 -18.89 -27.90
N PRO A 181 2.90 -19.29 -29.14
CA PRO A 181 3.13 -18.47 -30.32
C PRO A 181 2.20 -17.25 -30.34
N LEU A 182 2.79 -16.06 -30.26
CA LEU A 182 2.08 -14.79 -30.32
C LEU A 182 1.95 -14.34 -31.78
N THR A 183 0.73 -14.07 -32.27
CA THR A 183 0.52 -13.58 -33.64
C THR A 183 0.41 -12.06 -33.71
N ALA A 184 0.71 -11.47 -34.86
CA ALA A 184 0.55 -10.02 -35.06
C ALA A 184 -0.92 -9.56 -34.90
N GLY A 185 -1.89 -10.44 -35.17
CA GLY A 185 -3.32 -10.20 -34.94
C GLY A 185 -3.69 -10.12 -33.45
N GLU A 186 -3.11 -11.00 -32.62
CA GLU A 186 -3.31 -11.00 -31.17
C GLU A 186 -2.70 -9.76 -30.51
N VAL A 187 -1.49 -9.37 -30.91
CA VAL A 187 -0.86 -8.13 -30.42
C VAL A 187 -1.72 -6.91 -30.77
N ARG A 188 -2.31 -6.86 -31.97
CA ARG A 188 -3.26 -5.80 -32.35
C ARG A 188 -4.54 -5.83 -31.52
N GLN A 189 -5.09 -7.01 -31.20
CA GLN A 189 -6.26 -7.15 -30.31
C GLN A 189 -5.97 -6.67 -28.88
N LEU A 190 -4.78 -6.94 -28.35
CA LEU A 190 -4.34 -6.38 -27.07
C LEU A 190 -4.11 -4.87 -27.17
N ALA A 191 -3.54 -4.38 -28.27
CA ALA A 191 -3.30 -2.94 -28.50
C ALA A 191 -4.59 -2.12 -28.58
N ILE A 192 -5.71 -2.69 -29.06
CA ILE A 192 -7.03 -2.04 -29.06
C ILE A 192 -7.53 -1.77 -27.62
N GLN A 193 -7.08 -2.54 -26.63
CA GLN A 193 -7.46 -2.36 -25.22
C GLN A 193 -6.57 -1.34 -24.48
N LEU A 194 -5.44 -0.94 -25.07
CA LEU A 194 -4.56 0.10 -24.52
C LEU A 194 -5.15 1.50 -24.78
N GLY A 195 -4.68 2.48 -24.01
CA GLY A 195 -4.86 3.90 -24.34
C GLY A 195 -4.19 4.30 -25.67
N PRO A 196 -4.48 5.51 -26.18
CA PRO A 196 -4.10 5.91 -27.53
C PRO A 196 -2.58 5.95 -27.79
N ASN A 197 -1.78 6.44 -26.85
CA ASN A 197 -0.32 6.60 -27.05
C ASN A 197 0.42 5.26 -26.87
N ASN A 198 -0.09 4.39 -25.99
CA ASN A 198 0.38 3.02 -25.83
C ASN A 198 0.03 2.19 -27.07
N ARG A 199 -1.19 2.34 -27.60
CA ARG A 199 -1.64 1.68 -28.83
C ARG A 199 -0.82 2.10 -30.05
N GLU A 200 -0.64 3.40 -30.27
CA GLU A 200 0.15 3.92 -31.40
C GLU A 200 1.59 3.38 -31.36
N TRP A 201 2.20 3.36 -30.17
CA TRP A 201 3.53 2.77 -29.98
C TRP A 201 3.60 1.29 -30.36
N VAL A 202 2.60 0.47 -30.00
CA VAL A 202 2.56 -0.95 -30.40
C VAL A 202 2.32 -1.10 -31.91
N GLU A 203 1.44 -0.28 -32.51
CA GLU A 203 1.20 -0.33 -33.95
C GLU A 203 2.43 0.09 -34.77
N GLU A 204 3.23 1.06 -34.31
CA GLU A 204 4.51 1.44 -34.92
C GLU A 204 5.58 0.36 -34.74
N TRP A 205 5.68 -0.25 -33.54
CA TRP A 205 6.59 -1.36 -33.28
C TRP A 205 6.36 -2.56 -34.20
N LEU A 206 5.09 -2.86 -34.50
CA LEU A 206 4.67 -3.89 -35.46
C LEU A 206 4.95 -3.48 -36.92
N ARG A 207 4.78 -2.20 -37.26
CA ARG A 207 5.02 -1.66 -38.61
C ARG A 207 6.51 -1.65 -39.00
N ALA A 208 7.39 -1.49 -38.01
CA ALA A 208 8.84 -1.46 -38.19
C ALA A 208 9.49 -2.84 -38.46
N ARG A 209 8.70 -3.93 -38.46
CA ARG A 209 9.17 -5.32 -38.65
C ARG A 209 8.57 -5.93 -39.93
N PRO A 210 9.21 -6.97 -40.51
CA PRO A 210 8.63 -7.70 -41.63
C PRO A 210 7.24 -8.25 -41.27
N ALA A 211 6.38 -8.40 -42.29
CA ALA A 211 5.02 -8.92 -42.14
C ALA A 211 5.00 -10.44 -41.93
N GLU A 212 5.65 -10.90 -40.87
CA GLU A 212 5.58 -12.27 -40.36
C GLU A 212 4.28 -12.45 -39.55
N GLU A 213 3.68 -13.63 -39.66
CA GLU A 213 2.43 -13.94 -38.95
C GLU A 213 2.68 -14.13 -37.44
N THR A 214 3.85 -14.68 -37.10
CA THR A 214 4.39 -14.87 -35.75
C THR A 214 5.23 -13.67 -35.32
N VAL A 215 5.02 -13.20 -34.09
CA VAL A 215 5.80 -12.10 -33.48
C VAL A 215 6.89 -12.67 -32.59
N ASP A 216 8.13 -12.18 -32.76
CA ASP A 216 9.20 -12.38 -31.79
C ASP A 216 8.81 -11.77 -30.44
N SER A 217 8.39 -12.64 -29.53
CA SER A 217 7.87 -12.28 -28.21
C SER A 217 8.98 -11.79 -27.28
N LEU A 218 10.24 -12.20 -27.51
CA LEU A 218 11.38 -11.71 -26.74
C LEU A 218 11.71 -10.27 -27.15
N ALA A 219 11.83 -9.99 -28.45
CA ALA A 219 12.04 -8.63 -28.93
C ALA A 219 10.89 -7.67 -28.56
N LEU A 220 9.65 -8.17 -28.49
CA LEU A 220 8.50 -7.37 -28.03
C LEU A 220 8.58 -7.10 -26.52
N PHE A 221 8.91 -8.11 -25.71
CA PHE A 221 9.10 -7.94 -24.27
C PHE A 221 10.21 -6.93 -23.95
N THR A 222 11.39 -7.05 -24.57
CA THR A 222 12.52 -6.11 -24.39
C THR A 222 12.10 -4.68 -24.69
N ALA A 223 11.42 -4.45 -25.83
CA ALA A 223 10.94 -3.11 -26.18
C ALA A 223 9.85 -2.58 -25.23
N LEU A 224 8.93 -3.44 -24.76
CA LEU A 224 7.91 -3.07 -23.76
C LEU A 224 8.53 -2.71 -22.41
N ARG A 225 9.53 -3.49 -21.94
CA ARG A 225 10.30 -3.19 -20.72
C ARG A 225 10.95 -1.81 -20.84
N ASP A 226 11.65 -1.55 -21.94
CA ASP A 226 12.36 -0.30 -22.13
C ASP A 226 11.39 0.89 -22.25
N ALA A 227 10.24 0.72 -22.91
CA ALA A 227 9.19 1.73 -22.95
C ALA A 227 8.55 2.00 -21.57
N VAL A 228 8.31 0.95 -20.77
CA VAL A 228 7.84 1.08 -19.38
C VAL A 228 8.88 1.83 -18.54
N GLN A 229 10.16 1.49 -18.66
CA GLN A 229 11.24 2.15 -17.92
C GLN A 229 11.43 3.61 -18.34
N GLN A 230 11.29 3.94 -19.63
CA GLN A 230 11.35 5.33 -20.11
C GLN A 230 10.15 6.17 -19.64
N ARG A 231 8.94 5.59 -19.61
CA ARG A 231 7.69 6.31 -19.26
C ARG A 231 7.47 6.43 -17.74
N PHE A 232 7.90 5.42 -16.97
CA PHE A 232 7.57 5.29 -15.54
C PHE A 232 8.79 5.10 -14.62
N GLY A 233 10.01 4.95 -15.16
CA GLY A 233 11.21 4.64 -14.36
C GLY A 233 11.87 5.83 -13.65
N ALA A 234 11.37 7.06 -13.82
CA ALA A 234 11.92 8.26 -13.19
C ALA A 234 11.55 8.40 -11.69
N PHE A 235 10.52 7.69 -11.23
CA PHE A 235 10.11 7.68 -9.82
C PHE A 235 10.78 6.52 -9.09
N THR A 236 11.26 6.79 -7.87
CA THR A 236 12.11 5.89 -7.06
C THR A 236 11.48 4.55 -6.66
N PHE A 237 10.21 4.30 -7.02
CA PHE A 237 9.50 3.04 -6.75
C PHE A 237 8.64 2.50 -7.93
N SER A 238 8.46 3.24 -9.03
CA SER A 238 7.16 3.16 -9.76
C SER A 238 7.11 2.42 -11.11
N GLY A 239 8.17 1.72 -11.52
CA GLY A 239 8.13 0.84 -12.70
C GLY A 239 7.77 -0.60 -12.32
N VAL A 240 8.80 -1.35 -11.96
CA VAL A 240 8.75 -2.80 -11.68
C VAL A 240 7.82 -3.18 -10.53
N TYR A 241 7.81 -2.40 -9.45
CA TYR A 241 7.11 -2.76 -8.21
C TYR A 241 5.67 -2.27 -8.15
N TYR A 242 5.20 -1.46 -9.11
CA TYR A 242 3.85 -0.89 -9.08
C TYR A 242 2.75 -1.94 -8.84
N PRO A 243 2.71 -3.09 -9.54
CA PRO A 243 1.65 -4.08 -9.32
C PRO A 243 1.65 -4.61 -7.88
N THR A 244 2.84 -4.91 -7.34
CA THR A 244 3.01 -5.42 -5.97
C THR A 244 2.64 -4.36 -4.93
N VAL A 245 3.06 -3.11 -5.11
CA VAL A 245 2.74 -1.99 -4.20
C VAL A 245 1.24 -1.71 -4.18
N LEU A 246 0.58 -1.70 -5.35
CA LEU A 246 -0.87 -1.52 -5.42
C LEU A 246 -1.61 -2.70 -4.77
N ASP A 247 -1.19 -3.95 -5.02
CA ASP A 247 -1.75 -5.12 -4.34
C ASP A 247 -1.58 -5.06 -2.81
N ASP A 248 -0.42 -4.59 -2.33
CA ASP A 248 -0.17 -4.42 -0.90
C ASP A 248 -1.05 -3.31 -0.29
N LEU A 249 -1.23 -2.18 -0.98
CA LEU A 249 -2.15 -1.12 -0.56
C LEU A 249 -3.59 -1.61 -0.49
N ILE A 250 -4.09 -2.34 -1.51
CA ILE A 250 -5.46 -2.91 -1.49
C ILE A 250 -5.61 -3.91 -0.33
N ASP A 251 -4.58 -4.70 -0.02
CA ASP A 251 -4.61 -5.65 1.11
C ASP A 251 -4.59 -4.95 2.48
N MET A 252 -3.86 -3.84 2.61
CA MET A 252 -3.95 -2.99 3.81
C MET A 252 -5.34 -2.36 3.95
N ASP A 253 -5.97 -1.91 2.86
CA ASP A 253 -7.31 -1.30 2.86
C ASP A 253 -8.40 -2.34 3.21
N GLU A 254 -8.30 -3.57 2.67
CA GLU A 254 -9.16 -4.69 3.07
C GLU A 254 -9.02 -5.03 4.57
N ARG A 255 -7.80 -5.03 5.12
CA ARG A 255 -7.54 -5.27 6.55
C ARG A 255 -8.06 -4.12 7.42
N ALA A 256 -7.84 -2.86 7.03
CA ALA A 256 -8.34 -1.68 7.72
C ALA A 256 -9.87 -1.70 7.82
N GLN A 257 -10.58 -1.96 6.70
CA GLN A 257 -12.04 -2.05 6.69
C GLN A 257 -12.58 -3.13 7.66
N SER A 258 -11.88 -4.27 7.78
CA SER A 258 -12.29 -5.33 8.72
C SER A 258 -12.08 -4.98 10.19
N THR A 259 -11.17 -4.05 10.48
CA THR A 259 -10.84 -3.60 11.85
C THR A 259 -11.74 -2.44 12.27
N VAL A 260 -12.07 -1.53 11.35
CA VAL A 260 -12.95 -0.37 11.59
C VAL A 260 -14.40 -0.74 11.26
N VAL A 261 -14.94 -1.75 11.95
CA VAL A 261 -16.39 -1.90 12.07
C VAL A 261 -16.87 -0.74 12.94
N TYR A 262 -17.26 0.38 12.33
CA TYR A 262 -17.86 1.53 13.00
C TYR A 262 -19.09 1.09 13.83
N PRO A 263 -19.00 0.93 15.15
CA PRO A 263 -20.19 0.74 15.95
C PRO A 263 -20.76 2.16 16.15
N PRO A 264 -22.06 2.40 15.92
CA PRO A 264 -22.67 3.69 16.22
C PRO A 264 -22.88 3.87 17.75
N THR A 265 -21.82 3.68 18.53
CA THR A 265 -21.76 3.80 19.99
C THR A 265 -21.20 5.16 20.40
N GLN A 266 -22.07 6.17 20.32
CA GLN A 266 -22.19 7.33 21.23
C GLN A 266 -21.00 8.30 21.46
N CYS A 267 -19.76 8.00 21.08
CA CYS A 267 -18.57 8.84 21.37
C CYS A 267 -18.05 9.67 20.18
N MET A 268 -18.69 9.61 19.01
CA MET A 268 -18.23 10.37 17.83
C MET A 268 -18.73 11.84 17.87
N PRO A 269 -17.87 12.83 17.54
CA PRO A 269 -18.34 14.18 17.28
C PRO A 269 -19.30 14.19 16.08
N PRO A 270 -20.29 15.11 16.01
CA PRO A 270 -21.21 15.20 14.88
C PRO A 270 -20.45 15.33 13.55
N GLN A 271 -20.93 14.68 12.48
CA GLN A 271 -20.24 14.66 11.17
C GLN A 271 -19.90 16.07 10.65
N SER A 272 -20.74 17.06 10.92
CA SER A 272 -20.50 18.46 10.57
C SER A 272 -19.35 19.13 11.34
N VAL A 273 -19.05 18.66 12.56
CA VAL A 273 -17.94 19.12 13.39
C VAL A 273 -16.64 18.48 12.89
N ARG A 274 -16.64 17.16 12.65
CA ARG A 274 -15.50 16.45 12.02
C ARG A 274 -15.16 17.05 10.65
N ALA A 275 -16.15 17.25 9.79
CA ALA A 275 -15.94 17.82 8.45
C ALA A 275 -15.29 19.21 8.49
N ARG A 276 -15.64 20.07 9.47
CA ARG A 276 -14.95 21.36 9.68
C ARG A 276 -13.49 21.18 10.08
N ALA A 277 -13.21 20.25 11.00
CA ALA A 277 -11.83 19.96 11.40
C ALA A 277 -10.98 19.47 10.21
N CYS A 278 -11.53 18.59 9.35
CA CYS A 278 -10.87 18.14 8.12
C CYS A 278 -10.68 19.27 7.09
N GLU A 279 -11.59 20.25 7.01
CA GLU A 279 -11.45 21.43 6.14
C GLU A 279 -10.39 22.41 6.69
N GLU A 280 -10.42 22.73 7.99
CA GLU A 280 -9.39 23.55 8.65
C GLU A 280 -7.98 22.94 8.51
N LEU A 281 -7.89 21.62 8.66
CA LEU A 281 -6.67 20.83 8.47
C LEU A 281 -6.14 20.92 7.02
N PHE A 282 -7.02 20.83 6.03
CA PHE A 282 -6.65 20.97 4.61
C PHE A 282 -6.14 22.39 4.30
N ILE A 283 -6.87 23.40 4.76
CA ILE A 283 -6.50 24.81 4.61
C ILE A 283 -5.15 25.08 5.27
N PHE A 284 -4.91 24.56 6.48
CA PHE A 284 -3.63 24.72 7.16
C PHE A 284 -2.49 24.06 6.39
N THR A 285 -2.68 22.82 5.92
CA THR A 285 -1.67 22.09 5.13
C THR A 285 -1.18 22.93 3.94
N ILE A 286 -2.10 23.59 3.23
CA ILE A 286 -1.79 24.37 2.03
C ILE A 286 -1.28 25.79 2.33
N PHE A 287 -1.82 26.46 3.35
CA PHE A 287 -1.61 27.90 3.56
C PHE A 287 -0.81 28.26 4.82
N CYS A 288 -0.30 27.29 5.59
CA CYS A 288 0.51 27.60 6.77
C CYS A 288 1.84 28.32 6.45
N GLY A 289 2.39 28.10 5.24
CA GLY A 289 3.68 28.61 4.78
C GLY A 289 4.83 27.60 4.87
N VAL A 290 4.54 26.36 5.27
CA VAL A 290 5.45 25.20 5.23
C VAL A 290 5.04 24.32 4.04
N GLN A 291 6.01 23.71 3.35
CA GLN A 291 5.76 22.81 2.21
C GLN A 291 5.32 21.42 2.70
N LEU A 292 4.12 21.32 3.27
CA LEU A 292 3.52 20.05 3.66
C LEU A 292 2.93 19.33 2.42
N SER A 293 3.08 18.01 2.38
CA SER A 293 2.51 17.15 1.34
C SER A 293 0.99 16.97 1.52
N LEU A 294 0.32 16.57 0.45
CA LEU A 294 -1.06 16.09 0.56
C LEU A 294 -1.12 14.72 1.27
N ASP A 295 -0.11 13.87 1.11
CA ASP A 295 -0.01 12.59 1.84
C ASP A 295 -0.06 12.78 3.35
N ALA A 296 0.67 13.77 3.90
CA ALA A 296 0.60 14.13 5.32
C ALA A 296 -0.81 14.59 5.74
N TYR A 297 -1.54 15.32 4.88
CA TYR A 297 -2.95 15.67 5.15
C TYR A 297 -3.86 14.43 5.19
N PHE A 298 -3.80 13.58 4.17
CA PHE A 298 -4.68 12.40 4.09
C PHE A 298 -4.34 11.36 5.16
N LEU A 299 -3.07 11.24 5.53
CA LEU A 299 -2.62 10.45 6.67
C LEU A 299 -3.15 11.04 7.99
N ALA A 300 -3.05 12.36 8.20
CA ALA A 300 -3.59 13.02 9.39
C ALA A 300 -5.10 12.78 9.57
N VAL A 301 -5.89 12.85 8.49
CA VAL A 301 -7.33 12.50 8.53
C VAL A 301 -7.53 11.03 8.94
N ALA A 302 -6.74 10.11 8.39
CA ALA A 302 -6.84 8.69 8.71
C ALA A 302 -6.46 8.36 10.17
N LEU A 303 -5.42 9.01 10.70
CA LEU A 303 -5.00 8.90 12.10
C LEU A 303 -6.06 9.49 13.04
N LEU A 304 -6.59 10.68 12.72
CA LEU A 304 -7.63 11.34 13.49
C LEU A 304 -8.91 10.50 13.57
N ASP A 305 -9.40 9.97 12.46
CA ASP A 305 -10.61 9.13 12.44
C ASP A 305 -10.43 7.82 13.22
N ARG A 306 -9.26 7.18 13.10
CA ARG A 306 -8.94 5.94 13.85
C ARG A 306 -8.79 6.21 15.35
N PHE A 307 -8.28 7.38 15.73
CA PHE A 307 -8.23 7.85 17.12
C PHE A 307 -9.65 8.10 17.67
N LEU A 308 -10.47 8.92 16.99
CA LEU A 308 -11.84 9.23 17.40
C LEU A 308 -12.75 7.99 17.48
N ALA A 309 -12.48 6.95 16.68
CA ALA A 309 -13.21 5.69 16.76
C ALA A 309 -12.97 4.90 18.08
N ARG A 310 -11.95 5.27 18.87
CA ARG A 310 -11.58 4.64 20.14
C ARG A 310 -11.62 5.60 21.33
N HIS A 311 -11.38 6.89 21.08
CA HIS A 311 -11.27 7.93 22.10
C HIS A 311 -12.46 8.89 22.07
N ASN A 312 -13.06 9.14 23.23
CA ASN A 312 -14.16 10.09 23.37
C ASN A 312 -13.59 11.51 23.56
N THR A 313 -13.73 12.36 22.55
CA THR A 313 -13.10 13.69 22.49
C THR A 313 -14.15 14.79 22.50
N LEU A 314 -13.95 15.84 23.31
CA LEU A 314 -14.85 17.00 23.33
C LEU A 314 -14.72 17.79 22.02
N LYS A 315 -15.83 18.40 21.59
CA LYS A 315 -15.89 19.23 20.37
C LYS A 315 -14.81 20.33 20.35
N GLU A 316 -14.48 20.88 21.51
CA GLU A 316 -13.51 21.96 21.69
C GLU A 316 -12.06 21.48 21.50
N GLU A 317 -11.78 20.24 21.88
CA GLU A 317 -10.47 19.59 21.77
C GLU A 317 -10.21 19.04 20.36
N LEU A 318 -11.24 18.85 19.53
CA LEU A 318 -11.08 18.26 18.20
C LEU A 318 -10.03 19.00 17.34
N ARG A 319 -9.94 20.33 17.47
CA ARG A 319 -8.93 21.15 16.78
C ARG A 319 -7.50 20.87 17.27
N LEU A 320 -7.33 20.58 18.56
CA LEU A 320 -6.05 20.16 19.15
C LEU A 320 -5.62 18.82 18.56
N TYR A 321 -6.46 17.78 18.66
CA TYR A 321 -6.15 16.46 18.12
C TYR A 321 -5.98 16.45 16.60
N SER A 322 -6.69 17.30 15.85
CA SER A 322 -6.48 17.44 14.40
C SER A 322 -5.09 17.97 14.06
N MET A 323 -4.58 18.93 14.85
CA MET A 323 -3.23 19.48 14.65
C MET A 323 -2.14 18.53 15.13
N ALA A 324 -2.38 17.80 16.22
CA ALA A 324 -1.49 16.74 16.68
C ALA A 324 -1.41 15.58 15.67
N ALA A 325 -2.52 15.20 15.04
CA ALA A 325 -2.55 14.22 13.96
C ALA A 325 -1.75 14.68 12.73
N LEU A 326 -1.77 15.98 12.39
CA LEU A 326 -0.95 16.54 11.31
C LEU A 326 0.54 16.55 11.65
N LEU A 327 0.88 16.91 12.89
CA LEU A 327 2.24 16.90 13.40
C LEU A 327 2.84 15.49 13.28
N LEU A 328 2.10 14.48 13.76
CA LEU A 328 2.45 13.07 13.65
C LEU A 328 2.57 12.61 12.20
N ALA A 329 1.56 12.91 11.36
CA ALA A 329 1.57 12.53 9.95
C ALA A 329 2.78 13.13 9.20
N SER A 330 3.13 14.39 9.46
CA SER A 330 4.29 15.04 8.84
C SER A 330 5.63 14.39 9.20
N LYS A 331 5.71 13.70 10.34
CA LYS A 331 6.89 12.91 10.75
C LYS A 331 6.90 11.53 10.08
N CYS A 332 5.73 10.93 9.86
CA CYS A 332 5.58 9.62 9.23
C CYS A 332 5.67 9.64 7.70
N ASP A 333 5.40 10.79 7.07
CA ASP A 333 5.32 10.93 5.61
C ASP A 333 6.68 10.91 4.88
N HIS A 334 7.80 10.94 5.62
CA HIS A 334 9.17 11.08 5.10
C HIS A 334 9.46 12.37 4.29
N SER A 335 8.45 13.21 4.03
CA SER A 335 8.58 14.54 3.43
C SER A 335 9.30 15.52 4.38
N TRP A 336 10.32 16.20 3.88
CA TRP A 336 10.97 17.31 4.57
C TRP A 336 10.50 18.65 3.98
N PRO A 337 10.15 19.67 4.79
CA PRO A 337 10.29 19.75 6.25
C PRO A 337 9.14 19.11 7.05
N THR A 338 9.48 18.48 8.17
CA THR A 338 8.50 18.07 9.19
C THR A 338 7.90 19.29 9.90
N LEU A 339 6.65 19.20 10.35
CA LEU A 339 5.99 20.26 11.09
C LEU A 339 6.60 20.43 12.50
N ASP A 340 6.78 21.67 12.95
CA ASP A 340 7.31 22.00 14.28
C ASP A 340 6.14 22.26 15.26
N PRO A 341 6.09 21.59 16.45
CA PRO A 341 5.05 21.85 17.45
C PRO A 341 5.01 23.30 17.93
N HIS A 342 6.14 24.01 17.97
CA HIS A 342 6.19 25.44 18.32
C HIS A 342 5.49 26.29 17.26
N PHE A 343 5.72 25.99 15.98
CA PHE A 343 5.06 26.65 14.87
C PHE A 343 3.54 26.41 14.88
N VAL A 344 3.10 25.18 15.17
CA VAL A 344 1.68 24.85 15.35
C VAL A 344 1.07 25.64 16.50
N SER A 345 1.74 25.69 17.65
CA SER A 345 1.32 26.47 18.81
C SER A 345 1.10 27.94 18.45
N ALA A 346 2.10 28.58 17.81
CA ALA A 346 2.05 29.97 17.40
C ALA A 346 0.96 30.27 16.35
N LYS A 347 0.79 29.41 15.34
CA LYS A 347 -0.20 29.62 14.27
C LYS A 347 -1.63 29.35 14.72
N MET A 348 -1.85 28.30 15.52
CA MET A 348 -3.20 27.86 15.90
C MET A 348 -3.68 28.41 17.25
N LYS A 349 -2.80 29.04 18.04
CA LYS A 349 -3.06 29.51 19.40
C LYS A 349 -3.42 28.35 20.36
N LEU A 350 -2.69 27.26 20.23
CA LEU A 350 -2.75 26.08 21.10
C LEU A 350 -1.50 26.08 21.99
N ALA A 351 -1.55 25.57 23.22
CA ALA A 351 -0.31 25.42 23.98
C ALA A 351 0.55 24.31 23.36
N GLN A 352 1.86 24.51 23.32
CA GLN A 352 2.79 23.54 22.74
C GLN A 352 2.78 22.20 23.51
N GLU A 353 2.64 22.27 24.83
CA GLU A 353 2.55 21.11 25.73
C GLU A 353 1.27 20.29 25.44
N ASP A 354 0.13 20.94 25.24
CA ASP A 354 -1.14 20.28 24.86
C ASP A 354 -1.00 19.55 23.51
N VAL A 355 -0.37 20.19 22.51
CA VAL A 355 -0.18 19.61 21.18
C VAL A 355 0.70 18.36 21.23
N MET A 356 1.77 18.40 22.04
CA MET A 356 2.66 17.25 22.23
C MET A 356 1.99 16.13 23.04
N THR A 357 1.17 16.46 24.03
CA THR A 357 0.42 15.49 24.84
C THR A 357 -0.63 14.76 23.99
N ALA A 358 -1.40 15.52 23.18
CA ALA A 358 -2.35 14.97 22.22
C ALA A 358 -1.67 14.13 21.12
N GLU A 359 -0.46 14.48 20.69
CA GLU A 359 0.33 13.63 19.78
C GLU A 359 0.68 12.29 20.44
N GLU A 360 1.17 12.31 21.69
CA GLU A 360 1.48 11.08 22.43
C GLU A 360 0.24 10.20 22.62
N GLU A 361 -0.92 10.80 22.92
CA GLU A 361 -2.20 10.11 23.03
C GLU A 361 -2.64 9.42 21.73
N ILE A 362 -2.55 10.12 20.59
CA ILE A 362 -2.86 9.51 19.29
C ILE A 362 -1.93 8.32 19.01
N VAL A 363 -0.62 8.47 19.21
CA VAL A 363 0.34 7.36 18.98
C VAL A 363 0.07 6.18 19.91
N ARG A 364 -0.26 6.44 21.17
CA ARG A 364 -0.52 5.41 22.19
C ARG A 364 -1.80 4.63 21.90
N GLU A 365 -2.89 5.33 21.57
CA GLU A 365 -4.19 4.73 21.24
C GLU A 365 -4.16 3.94 19.91
N LEU A 366 -3.34 4.40 18.96
CA LEU A 366 -3.07 3.69 17.71
C LEU A 366 -1.96 2.62 17.84
N GLN A 367 -1.34 2.46 19.01
CA GLN A 367 -0.26 1.48 19.26
C GLN A 367 0.90 1.57 18.25
N PHE A 368 1.28 2.80 17.86
CA PHE A 368 2.26 3.09 16.80
C PHE A 368 1.89 2.58 15.39
N ASP A 369 0.67 2.06 15.16
CA ASP A 369 0.17 1.70 13.83
C ASP A 369 -0.21 2.97 13.05
N THR A 370 0.79 3.68 12.53
CA THR A 370 0.60 4.89 11.71
C THR A 370 0.60 4.60 10.21
N THR A 371 0.98 3.40 9.77
CA THR A 371 1.10 3.07 8.34
C THR A 371 -0.23 2.58 7.76
N VAL A 372 -1.01 3.52 7.20
CA VAL A 372 -2.33 3.23 6.62
C VAL A 372 -2.45 3.70 5.17
N PRO A 373 -3.13 2.96 4.28
CA PRO A 373 -3.33 3.36 2.90
C PRO A 373 -4.36 4.50 2.84
N THR A 374 -4.05 5.58 2.11
CA THR A 374 -4.92 6.77 2.03
C THR A 374 -5.46 6.98 0.62
N LEU A 375 -6.50 7.83 0.47
CA LEU A 375 -7.04 8.19 -0.85
C LEU A 375 -5.97 8.72 -1.82
N HIS A 376 -4.99 9.48 -1.32
CA HIS A 376 -3.95 10.10 -2.15
C HIS A 376 -2.96 9.06 -2.69
N HIS A 377 -2.47 8.15 -1.84
CA HIS A 377 -1.64 7.02 -2.27
C HIS A 377 -2.31 6.20 -3.38
N PHE A 378 -3.60 5.89 -3.25
CA PHE A 378 -4.34 5.21 -4.30
C PHE A 378 -4.52 6.08 -5.55
N CYS A 379 -4.86 7.36 -5.42
CA CYS A 379 -5.05 8.22 -6.59
C CYS A 379 -3.77 8.40 -7.41
N GLU A 380 -2.61 8.67 -6.79
CA GLU A 380 -1.35 8.78 -7.53
C GLU A 380 -0.95 7.44 -8.16
N ALA A 381 -1.14 6.31 -7.45
CA ALA A 381 -0.91 4.98 -8.02
C ALA A 381 -1.77 4.72 -9.27
N LEU A 382 -3.09 4.91 -9.17
CA LEU A 382 -4.02 4.61 -10.28
C LEU A 382 -3.88 5.59 -11.46
N VAL A 383 -3.46 6.84 -11.22
CA VAL A 383 -3.18 7.83 -12.28
C VAL A 383 -1.87 7.55 -13.02
N LEU A 384 -0.86 6.99 -12.34
CA LEU A 384 0.50 6.83 -12.87
C LEU A 384 0.55 6.12 -14.22
N HIS A 385 -0.25 5.08 -14.41
CA HIS A 385 -0.27 4.28 -15.64
C HIS A 385 -1.45 4.59 -16.58
N GLN A 386 -2.17 5.67 -16.32
CA GLN A 386 -3.23 6.17 -17.21
C GLN A 386 -2.64 6.56 -18.57
N ASP A 387 -3.35 6.23 -19.65
CA ASP A 387 -3.00 6.66 -21.00
C ASP A 387 -4.22 7.27 -21.72
N PRO A 388 -4.20 8.57 -22.09
CA PRO A 388 -3.09 9.51 -22.00
C PRO A 388 -2.70 9.90 -20.55
N PRO A 389 -1.44 10.32 -20.32
CA PRO A 389 -0.99 10.82 -19.04
C PRO A 389 -1.89 11.94 -18.51
N ALA A 390 -2.27 11.88 -17.23
CA ALA A 390 -3.23 12.82 -16.65
C ALA A 390 -2.73 14.28 -16.74
N SER A 391 -3.58 15.13 -17.32
CA SER A 391 -3.31 16.55 -17.48
C SER A 391 -3.22 17.27 -16.12
N PRO A 392 -2.58 18.46 -16.05
CA PRO A 392 -2.58 19.27 -14.84
C PRO A 392 -3.98 19.58 -14.30
N GLU A 393 -4.94 19.81 -15.21
CA GLU A 393 -6.37 19.98 -14.88
C GLU A 393 -6.96 18.70 -14.27
N GLN A 394 -6.76 17.52 -14.88
CA GLN A 394 -7.28 16.26 -14.33
C GLN A 394 -6.68 15.96 -12.95
N ARG A 395 -5.39 16.25 -12.74
CA ARG A 395 -4.74 16.07 -11.42
C ARG A 395 -5.33 16.99 -10.36
N ARG A 396 -5.50 18.29 -10.66
CA ARG A 396 -6.15 19.23 -9.72
C ARG A 396 -7.61 18.89 -9.46
N LEU A 397 -8.33 18.40 -10.47
CA LEU A 397 -9.68 17.88 -10.29
C LEU A 397 -9.67 16.66 -9.36
N LEU A 398 -8.77 15.70 -9.57
CA LEU A 398 -8.71 14.50 -8.74
C LEU A 398 -8.41 14.85 -7.28
N GLU A 399 -7.42 15.73 -7.02
CA GLU A 399 -7.16 16.28 -5.67
C GLU A 399 -8.42 16.87 -5.03
N TYR A 400 -9.16 17.70 -5.77
CA TYR A 400 -10.41 18.30 -5.30
C TYR A 400 -11.46 17.23 -4.95
N LEU A 401 -11.60 16.19 -5.78
CA LEU A 401 -12.51 15.06 -5.52
C LEU A 401 -12.13 14.33 -4.24
N ILE A 402 -10.86 13.94 -4.05
CA ILE A 402 -10.44 13.20 -2.85
C ILE A 402 -10.42 14.06 -1.59
N ALA A 403 -10.08 15.34 -1.66
CA ALA A 403 -10.19 16.26 -0.53
C ALA A 403 -11.66 16.48 -0.12
N SER A 404 -12.58 16.49 -1.09
CA SER A 404 -14.02 16.54 -0.80
C SER A 404 -14.49 15.25 -0.11
N LEU A 405 -13.99 14.09 -0.56
CA LEU A 405 -14.29 12.81 0.07
C LEU A 405 -13.74 12.70 1.50
N SER A 406 -12.51 13.15 1.77
CA SER A 406 -11.95 13.12 3.14
C SER A 406 -12.74 13.98 4.12
N ILE A 407 -13.25 15.13 3.69
CA ILE A 407 -14.13 16.00 4.50
C ILE A 407 -15.47 15.33 4.80
N HIS A 408 -16.10 14.69 3.81
CA HIS A 408 -17.48 14.20 3.90
C HIS A 408 -17.63 12.72 4.28
N THR A 409 -16.56 11.92 4.25
CA THR A 409 -16.55 10.50 4.60
C THR A 409 -15.43 10.19 5.59
N CYS A 410 -15.65 9.23 6.48
CA CYS A 410 -14.69 8.85 7.52
C CYS A 410 -13.76 7.71 7.04
N TYR A 411 -12.54 7.66 7.56
CA TYR A 411 -11.52 6.68 7.18
C TYR A 411 -11.91 5.23 7.48
N GLY A 412 -12.12 4.43 6.44
CA GLY A 412 -12.61 3.05 6.55
C GLY A 412 -14.12 2.90 6.47
N GLN A 413 -14.89 4.01 6.42
CA GLN A 413 -16.34 3.97 6.14
C GLN A 413 -16.61 3.30 4.78
N TYR A 414 -15.71 3.56 3.83
CA TYR A 414 -15.63 2.90 2.54
C TYR A 414 -14.17 2.50 2.29
N ARG A 415 -13.95 1.51 1.42
CA ARG A 415 -12.61 1.17 0.92
C ARG A 415 -11.98 2.37 0.24
N GLN A 416 -10.79 2.73 0.68
CA GLN A 416 -10.05 3.88 0.14
C GLN A 416 -9.68 3.63 -1.33
N SER A 417 -9.36 2.39 -1.68
CA SER A 417 -9.15 1.94 -3.06
C SER A 417 -10.35 2.24 -3.95
N CYS A 418 -11.55 1.77 -3.57
CA CYS A 418 -12.77 1.95 -4.36
C CYS A 418 -13.22 3.42 -4.42
N LEU A 419 -13.01 4.22 -3.37
CA LEU A 419 -13.25 5.68 -3.40
C LEU A 419 -12.29 6.39 -4.37
N ALA A 420 -11.00 6.06 -4.35
CA ALA A 420 -10.02 6.61 -5.26
C ALA A 420 -10.32 6.24 -6.73
N ALA A 421 -10.72 4.99 -6.98
CA ALA A 421 -11.16 4.55 -8.30
C ALA A 421 -12.45 5.26 -8.78
N ALA A 422 -13.40 5.54 -7.87
CA ALA A 422 -14.60 6.32 -8.20
C ALA A 422 -14.25 7.78 -8.54
N ALA A 423 -13.33 8.40 -7.79
CA ALA A 423 -12.83 9.74 -8.08
C ALA A 423 -12.05 9.79 -9.41
N LEU A 424 -11.24 8.78 -9.70
CA LEU A 424 -10.54 8.64 -10.99
C LEU A 424 -11.54 8.49 -12.14
N HIS A 425 -12.55 7.64 -12.01
CA HIS A 425 -13.60 7.45 -13.03
C HIS A 425 -14.28 8.78 -13.37
N SER A 426 -14.70 9.55 -12.36
CA SER A 426 -15.27 10.90 -12.56
C SER A 426 -14.28 11.89 -13.20
N SER A 427 -13.00 11.89 -12.80
CA SER A 427 -12.01 12.81 -13.37
C SER A 427 -11.71 12.50 -14.84
N ARG A 428 -11.71 11.21 -15.23
CA ARG A 428 -11.56 10.76 -16.61
C ARG A 428 -12.71 11.21 -17.52
N HIS A 429 -13.96 11.16 -17.02
CA HIS A 429 -15.12 11.69 -17.75
C HIS A 429 -15.00 13.19 -18.01
N ALA A 430 -14.55 13.99 -17.03
CA ALA A 430 -14.25 15.41 -17.24
C ALA A 430 -13.11 15.64 -18.25
N ALA A 431 -12.05 14.84 -18.18
CA ALA A 431 -10.95 14.85 -19.14
C ALA A 431 -11.32 14.26 -20.53
N ARG A 432 -12.57 13.81 -20.72
CA ARG A 432 -13.10 13.21 -21.96
C ARG A 432 -12.34 11.97 -22.42
N LEU A 433 -11.76 11.22 -21.48
CA LEU A 433 -11.05 9.97 -21.77
C LEU A 433 -12.03 8.82 -21.93
N THR A 434 -11.72 7.88 -22.82
CA THR A 434 -12.53 6.68 -23.07
C THR A 434 -12.68 5.89 -21.78
N THR A 435 -13.88 5.90 -21.19
CA THR A 435 -14.13 5.34 -19.86
C THR A 435 -15.44 4.56 -19.91
N GLY A 436 -15.35 3.25 -19.70
CA GLY A 436 -16.49 2.33 -19.71
C GLY A 436 -17.24 2.28 -18.38
N GLU A 437 -18.10 1.26 -18.25
CA GLU A 437 -18.81 0.98 -17.01
C GLU A 437 -17.84 0.51 -15.92
N PRO A 438 -17.87 1.14 -14.72
CA PRO A 438 -17.04 0.75 -13.60
C PRO A 438 -17.51 -0.57 -12.98
N SER A 439 -16.67 -1.20 -12.17
CA SER A 439 -17.07 -2.36 -11.37
C SER A 439 -18.14 -2.01 -10.35
N GLU A 440 -18.94 -2.99 -9.94
CA GLU A 440 -20.05 -2.81 -8.97
C GLU A 440 -19.59 -2.09 -7.68
N SER A 441 -18.41 -2.44 -7.16
CA SER A 441 -17.83 -1.82 -5.96
C SER A 441 -17.45 -0.34 -6.14
N VAL A 442 -17.19 0.11 -7.36
CA VAL A 442 -16.90 1.51 -7.70
C VAL A 442 -18.19 2.24 -8.08
N GLN A 443 -19.09 1.59 -8.82
CA GLN A 443 -20.37 2.13 -9.27
C GLN A 443 -21.26 2.57 -8.09
N VAL A 444 -21.30 1.78 -7.01
CA VAL A 444 -22.03 2.10 -5.77
C VAL A 444 -21.47 3.35 -5.05
N LEU A 445 -20.22 3.73 -5.31
CA LEU A 445 -19.58 4.88 -4.67
C LEU A 445 -19.67 6.18 -5.49
N LEU A 446 -19.99 6.13 -6.79
CA LEU A 446 -20.20 7.34 -7.60
C LEU A 446 -21.23 8.33 -6.98
N PRO A 447 -22.38 7.88 -6.43
CA PRO A 447 -23.29 8.76 -5.70
C PRO A 447 -22.68 9.41 -4.45
N VAL A 448 -21.70 8.76 -3.79
CA VAL A 448 -20.99 9.31 -2.63
C VAL A 448 -20.09 10.47 -3.05
N VAL A 449 -19.34 10.31 -4.15
CA VAL A 449 -18.54 11.39 -4.75
C VAL A 449 -19.44 12.56 -5.16
N TYR A 450 -20.54 12.28 -5.87
CA TYR A 450 -21.52 13.30 -6.26
C TYR A 450 -22.09 14.06 -5.04
N ALA A 451 -22.51 13.35 -3.99
CA ALA A 451 -23.05 13.94 -2.78
C ALA A 451 -22.04 14.83 -2.03
N ALA A 452 -20.75 14.47 -2.02
CA ALA A 452 -19.70 15.31 -1.45
C ALA A 452 -19.58 16.66 -2.19
N LEU A 453 -19.61 16.65 -3.53
CA LEU A 453 -19.57 17.87 -4.34
C LEU A 453 -20.82 18.75 -4.22
N GLN A 454 -21.99 18.13 -4.04
CA GLN A 454 -23.23 18.88 -3.77
C GLN A 454 -23.16 19.57 -2.42
N LYS A 455 -22.64 18.91 -1.37
CA LYS A 455 -22.42 19.54 -0.05
C LYS A 455 -21.52 20.77 -0.17
N ASN A 456 -20.35 20.65 -0.80
CA ASN A 456 -19.42 21.78 -1.01
C ASN A 456 -20.06 23.02 -1.69
N SER A 457 -21.14 22.83 -2.45
CA SER A 457 -21.83 23.92 -3.15
C SER A 457 -22.74 24.75 -2.24
N VAL A 458 -23.05 24.30 -1.03
CA VAL A 458 -23.83 25.05 -0.05
C VAL A 458 -22.93 26.04 0.69
N GLU A 459 -23.29 27.32 0.72
CA GLU A 459 -22.54 28.35 1.43
C GLU A 459 -22.38 28.02 2.93
N ARG A 460 -21.18 28.29 3.48
CA ARG A 460 -20.83 28.05 4.89
C ARG A 460 -20.94 26.59 5.36
N SER A 461 -21.18 25.65 4.44
CA SER A 461 -21.05 24.23 4.71
C SER A 461 -19.57 23.80 4.69
N PRO A 462 -19.21 22.69 5.37
CA PRO A 462 -17.87 22.13 5.26
C PRO A 462 -17.56 21.73 3.82
N GLY A 463 -16.39 22.11 3.32
CA GLY A 463 -15.94 21.90 1.94
C GLY A 463 -16.30 23.05 0.98
N ASN A 464 -17.00 24.09 1.45
CA ASN A 464 -17.24 25.29 0.64
C ASN A 464 -15.97 26.12 0.42
N LEU A 465 -15.06 26.17 1.40
CA LEU A 465 -13.76 26.84 1.22
C LEU A 465 -12.86 26.02 0.29
N LEU A 466 -12.91 24.68 0.40
CA LEU A 466 -12.25 23.78 -0.56
C LEU A 466 -12.72 24.06 -2.01
N LYS A 467 -14.04 24.21 -2.23
CA LYS A 467 -14.59 24.60 -3.54
C LYS A 467 -14.04 25.95 -4.02
N GLN A 468 -13.98 26.96 -3.14
CA GLN A 468 -13.43 28.28 -3.50
C GLN A 468 -11.94 28.21 -3.88
N ILE A 469 -11.14 27.44 -3.14
CA ILE A 469 -9.70 27.23 -3.43
C ILE A 469 -9.52 26.60 -4.81
N TYR A 470 -10.29 25.57 -5.15
CA TYR A 470 -10.21 24.90 -6.47
C TYR A 470 -11.03 25.60 -7.58
N ALA A 471 -11.67 26.74 -7.29
CA ALA A 471 -12.27 27.62 -8.30
C ALA A 471 -11.26 28.63 -8.87
N GLN A 472 -10.09 28.76 -8.24
CA GLN A 472 -9.02 29.68 -8.63
C GLN A 472 -8.38 29.24 -9.97
N PRO A 473 -7.99 30.20 -10.85
CA PRO A 473 -7.38 29.88 -12.14
C PRO A 473 -6.04 29.15 -12.01
N GLU A 474 -5.29 29.37 -10.92
CA GLU A 474 -4.06 28.65 -10.58
C GLU A 474 -4.31 27.14 -10.34
N ARG A 475 -5.55 26.74 -10.08
CA ARG A 475 -5.99 25.33 -9.97
C ARG A 475 -6.90 24.91 -11.12
N HIS A 476 -6.79 25.59 -12.26
CA HIS A 476 -7.59 25.37 -13.47
C HIS A 476 -9.11 25.49 -13.28
N ALA A 477 -9.57 26.16 -12.22
CA ALA A 477 -10.99 26.32 -11.88
C ALA A 477 -11.82 25.02 -11.84
N VAL A 478 -11.17 23.88 -11.55
CA VAL A 478 -11.75 22.52 -11.62
C VAL A 478 -13.01 22.32 -10.76
N SER A 479 -13.18 23.08 -9.68
CA SER A 479 -14.38 22.99 -8.84
C SER A 479 -15.64 23.61 -9.47
N LEU A 480 -15.47 24.33 -10.58
CA LEU A 480 -16.56 24.89 -11.40
C LEU A 480 -17.00 23.96 -12.53
N ILE A 481 -16.30 22.84 -12.77
CA ILE A 481 -16.69 21.84 -13.76
C ILE A 481 -18.10 21.31 -13.41
N PRO A 482 -19.09 21.36 -14.33
CA PRO A 482 -20.44 20.91 -14.02
C PRO A 482 -20.47 19.43 -13.65
N THR A 483 -21.17 19.08 -12.56
CA THR A 483 -21.27 17.69 -12.09
C THR A 483 -21.89 16.75 -13.13
N ALA A 484 -22.67 17.27 -14.08
CA ALA A 484 -23.17 16.49 -15.21
C ALA A 484 -22.08 15.94 -16.14
N VAL A 485 -20.93 16.61 -16.23
CA VAL A 485 -19.76 16.13 -17.00
C VAL A 485 -19.02 15.03 -16.22
N LEU A 486 -18.96 15.12 -14.89
CA LEU A 486 -18.33 14.14 -14.00
C LEU A 486 -19.16 12.84 -13.86
N PHE A 487 -20.49 12.94 -13.99
CA PHE A 487 -21.43 11.85 -13.77
C PHE A 487 -22.52 11.79 -14.87
N PRO A 488 -22.17 11.41 -16.11
CA PRO A 488 -23.13 11.34 -17.21
C PRO A 488 -24.28 10.36 -16.91
N SER A 489 -23.97 9.18 -16.38
CA SER A 489 -24.94 8.12 -16.05
C SER A 489 -25.93 8.48 -14.94
N LEU A 490 -25.55 9.36 -13.99
CA LEU A 490 -26.45 9.85 -12.94
C LEU A 490 -27.35 10.98 -13.45
N SER A 491 -26.84 11.84 -14.35
CA SER A 491 -27.56 12.99 -14.88
C SER A 491 -28.72 12.59 -15.81
N CYS A 492 -28.58 11.48 -16.53
CA CYS A 492 -29.65 10.89 -17.34
C CYS A 492 -30.82 10.30 -16.51
N ARG A 493 -30.64 10.04 -15.21
CA ARG A 493 -31.73 9.52 -14.36
C ARG A 493 -32.62 10.63 -13.80
N SER A 494 -32.07 11.80 -13.51
CA SER A 494 -32.83 12.97 -13.03
C SER A 494 -33.84 13.53 -14.04
N SER A 495 -33.63 13.34 -15.35
CA SER A 495 -34.58 13.75 -16.38
C SER A 495 -35.77 12.78 -16.56
N LEU A 496 -35.63 11.52 -16.13
CA LEU A 496 -36.71 10.53 -16.18
C LEU A 496 -37.61 10.55 -14.93
N SER A 497 -37.11 11.05 -13.79
CA SER A 497 -37.90 11.22 -12.56
C SER A 497 -38.62 12.58 -12.46
N ALA A 498 -38.43 13.49 -13.42
CA ALA A 498 -39.08 14.80 -13.47
C ALA A 498 -40.35 14.81 -14.35
N GLY A 499 -40.85 13.63 -14.75
CA GLY A 499 -41.98 13.44 -15.67
C GLY A 499 -42.97 12.37 -15.22
N GLN A 500 -43.11 12.16 -13.91
CA GLN A 500 -44.17 11.35 -13.26
C GLN A 500 -44.82 12.16 -12.14
#